data_AF-S6FLA9-F1
#
_entry.id   AF-S6FLA9-F1
#
_cell.length_a   1.000
_cell.length_b   1.000
_cell.length_c   1.000
_cell.angle_alpha   90.00
_cell.angle_beta   90.00
_cell.angle_gamma   90.00
#
_symmetry.space_group_name_H-M   'P 1'
#
loop_
_entity.id
_entity.type
_entity.pdbx_description
1 polymer ?
#
loop_
_entity_poly.entity_id
_entity_poly.type
_entity_poly.pdbx_seq_one_letter_code
_entity_poly.pdbx_strand_id
1 'polypeptide(L)'
;MTWIEYLLSAAQKSKWNLELWVRYLNKVIQRDKILLSKTDIDYLMSSEELTSFQRVFLELALEKETTPWEMTVGMSEPTQSIHLQSVLKELKKE
;
A
#
# COMPACT_ATOMS: atom_id res chain seq x y z
N MET A 1 8.76 -15.45 -8.62
CA MET A 1 8.94 -14.08 -8.14
C MET A 1 8.59 -14.05 -6.67
N THR A 2 9.55 -13.70 -5.81
CA THR A 2 9.33 -13.54 -4.36
C THR A 2 8.69 -12.18 -4.05
N TRP A 3 8.15 -12.00 -2.84
CA TRP A 3 7.65 -10.69 -2.42
C TRP A 3 8.75 -9.64 -2.29
N ILE A 4 9.99 -10.06 -1.97
CA ILE A 4 11.16 -9.20 -2.01
C ILE A 4 11.38 -8.67 -3.44
N GLU A 5 11.53 -9.56 -4.43
CA GLU A 5 11.76 -9.17 -5.83
C GLU A 5 10.65 -8.25 -6.35
N TYR A 6 9.41 -8.57 -5.97
CA TYR A 6 8.24 -7.77 -6.30
C TYR A 6 8.35 -6.34 -5.73
N LEU A 7 8.68 -6.19 -4.44
CA LEU A 7 8.77 -4.89 -3.79
C LEU A 7 9.99 -4.07 -4.24
N LEU A 8 11.12 -4.70 -4.55
CA LEU A 8 12.27 -4.01 -5.13
C LEU A 8 11.93 -3.44 -6.51
N SER A 9 11.26 -4.23 -7.36
CA SER A 9 10.80 -3.77 -8.67
C SER A 9 9.75 -2.65 -8.54
N ALA A 10 8.84 -2.80 -7.57
CA ALA A 10 7.83 -1.79 -7.25
C ALA A 10 8.48 -0.47 -6.81
N ALA A 11 9.47 -0.51 -5.92
CA ALA A 11 10.17 0.67 -5.41
C ALA A 11 10.83 1.48 -6.53
N GLN A 12 11.48 0.81 -7.49
CA GLN A 12 12.04 1.49 -8.67
C GLN A 12 10.97 2.15 -9.53
N LYS A 13 9.85 1.46 -9.77
CA LYS A 13 8.74 1.99 -10.59
C LYS A 13 7.98 3.13 -9.92
N SER A 14 7.91 3.15 -8.59
CA SER A 14 7.14 4.13 -7.81
C SER A 14 8.01 5.19 -7.13
N LYS A 15 9.29 5.31 -7.49
CA LYS A 15 10.29 6.18 -6.83
C LYS A 15 9.79 7.59 -6.49
N TRP A 16 8.96 8.17 -7.36
CA TRP A 16 8.41 9.53 -7.22
C TRP A 16 6.88 9.56 -7.20
N ASN A 17 6.23 8.42 -6.97
CA ASN A 17 4.79 8.28 -7.01
C ASN A 17 4.30 7.51 -5.77
N LEU A 18 3.86 8.25 -4.76
CA LEU A 18 3.35 7.71 -3.51
C LEU A 18 2.14 6.80 -3.73
N GLU A 19 1.15 7.22 -4.53
CA GLU A 19 -0.05 6.43 -4.77
C GLU A 19 0.29 5.07 -5.41
N LEU A 20 1.23 5.05 -6.35
CA LEU A 20 1.71 3.82 -6.96
C LEU A 20 2.46 2.94 -5.95
N TRP A 21 3.24 3.54 -5.05
CA TRP A 21 3.90 2.80 -3.98
C TRP A 21 2.90 2.15 -3.02
N VAL A 22 1.91 2.92 -2.57
CA VAL A 22 0.79 2.46 -1.73
C VAL A 22 0.04 1.31 -2.40
N ARG A 23 -0.24 1.41 -3.72
CA ARG A 23 -0.88 0.33 -4.48
C ARG A 23 -0.07 -0.96 -4.50
N TYR A 24 1.25 -0.87 -4.54
CA TYR A 24 2.13 -2.05 -4.46
C TYR A 24 2.20 -2.61 -3.05
N LEU A 25 2.26 -1.76 -2.02
CA LEU A 25 2.22 -2.20 -0.63
C LEU A 25 0.90 -2.89 -0.27
N ASN A 26 -0.24 -2.41 -0.77
CA ASN A 26 -1.55 -3.01 -0.52
C ASN A 26 -1.64 -4.50 -0.96
N LYS A 27 -0.82 -4.92 -1.94
CA LYS A 27 -0.78 -6.32 -2.38
C LYS A 27 -0.12 -7.26 -1.38
N VAL A 28 0.68 -6.73 -0.47
CA VAL A 28 1.44 -7.51 0.53
C VAL A 28 1.11 -7.14 1.97
N ILE A 29 0.44 -6.00 2.18
CA ILE A 29 -0.05 -5.50 3.47
C ILE A 29 -1.54 -5.22 3.31
N GLN A 30 -2.35 -6.05 3.95
CA GLN A 30 -3.81 -5.96 4.00
C GLN A 30 -4.25 -5.88 5.47
N ARG A 31 -5.48 -5.42 5.72
CA ARG A 31 -5.99 -5.15 7.08
C ARG A 31 -5.88 -6.36 8.03
N ASP A 32 -6.06 -7.56 7.48
CA ASP A 32 -6.05 -8.85 8.19
C ASP A 32 -4.75 -9.65 8.01
N LYS A 33 -3.86 -9.25 7.08
CA LYS A 33 -2.72 -10.09 6.68
C LYS A 33 -1.53 -9.29 6.18
N ILE A 34 -0.34 -9.69 6.61
CA ILE A 34 0.95 -9.25 6.04
C ILE A 34 1.62 -10.48 5.40
N LEU A 35 2.00 -10.37 4.13
CA LEU A 35 2.62 -11.45 3.35
C LEU A 35 4.15 -11.49 3.43
N LEU A 36 4.74 -10.51 4.14
CA LEU A 36 6.17 -10.42 4.38
C LEU A 36 6.53 -11.10 5.70
N SER A 37 7.53 -11.97 5.66
CA SER A 37 8.17 -12.46 6.88
C SER A 37 9.07 -11.38 7.49
N LYS A 38 9.48 -11.56 8.74
CA LYS A 38 10.46 -10.67 9.37
C LYS A 38 11.77 -10.58 8.58
N THR A 39 12.24 -11.71 8.05
CA THR A 39 13.45 -11.75 7.22
C THR A 39 13.30 -10.97 5.91
N ASP A 40 12.12 -11.01 5.29
CA ASP A 40 11.84 -10.20 4.09
C ASP A 40 11.88 -8.70 4.41
N ILE A 41 11.29 -8.31 5.55
CA ILE A 41 11.28 -6.92 6.01
C ILE A 41 12.71 -6.45 6.30
N ASP A 42 13.48 -7.20 7.09
CA ASP A 42 14.86 -6.87 7.43
C ASP A 42 15.72 -6.69 6.16
N TYR A 43 15.54 -7.56 5.16
CA TYR A 43 16.21 -7.44 3.87
C TYR A 43 15.80 -6.15 3.13
N LEU A 44 14.50 -5.87 2.99
CA LEU A 44 13.98 -4.67 2.32
C LEU A 44 14.43 -3.38 3.02
N MET A 45 14.53 -3.37 4.35
CA MET A 45 15.00 -2.22 5.12
C MET A 45 16.50 -1.96 4.91
N SER A 46 17.28 -2.98 4.58
CA SER A 46 18.72 -2.84 4.26
C SER A 46 19.02 -2.52 2.78
N SER A 47 18.03 -2.67 1.90
CA SER A 47 18.19 -2.51 0.44
C SER A 47 18.40 -1.05 0.03
N GLU A 48 19.33 -0.81 -0.90
CA GLU A 48 19.62 0.51 -1.48
C GLU A 48 18.61 0.91 -2.57
N GLU A 49 17.81 -0.03 -3.05
CA GLU A 49 16.81 0.17 -4.08
C GLU A 49 15.59 0.94 -3.57
N LEU A 50 15.29 0.86 -2.27
CA LEU A 50 14.28 1.69 -1.63
C LEU A 50 14.88 3.06 -1.32
N THR A 51 14.20 4.12 -1.74
CA THR A 51 14.49 5.46 -1.25
C THR A 51 14.25 5.56 0.26
N SER A 52 14.90 6.51 0.93
CA SER A 52 14.68 6.76 2.36
C SER A 52 13.20 6.98 2.69
N PHE A 53 12.46 7.66 1.80
CA PHE A 53 11.01 7.84 1.95
C PHE A 53 10.25 6.51 1.87
N GLN A 54 10.49 5.70 0.83
CA GLN A 54 9.80 4.41 0.66
C GLN A 54 10.09 3.45 1.82
N ARG A 55 11.30 3.49 2.38
CA ARG A 55 11.70 2.68 3.53
C ARG A 55 10.95 3.08 4.80
N VAL A 56 10.96 4.37 5.15
CA VAL A 56 10.19 4.89 6.30
C VAL A 56 8.69 4.65 6.11
N PHE A 57 8.19 4.81 4.89
CA PHE A 57 6.78 4.54 4.60
C PHE A 57 6.43 3.06 4.78
N LEU A 58 7.27 2.13 4.31
CA LEU A 58 7.08 0.69 4.49
C LEU A 58 7.08 0.33 5.97
N GLU A 59 8.02 0.86 6.75
CA GLU A 59 8.11 0.63 8.20
C GLU A 59 6.79 1.04 8.90
N LEU A 60 6.33 2.26 8.67
CA LEU A 60 5.08 2.74 9.24
C LEU A 60 3.87 1.95 8.70
N ALA A 61 3.88 1.55 7.43
CA ALA A 61 2.80 0.77 6.84
C ALA A 61 2.68 -0.65 7.42
N LEU A 62 3.66 -1.15 8.17
CA LEU A 62 3.58 -2.41 8.91
C LEU A 62 3.00 -2.24 10.32
N GLU A 63 2.93 -1.01 10.82
CA GLU A 63 2.38 -0.67 12.13
C GLU A 63 0.91 -0.26 12.00
N LYS A 64 0.01 -1.01 12.64
CA LYS A 64 -1.42 -0.71 12.62
C LYS A 64 -1.71 0.70 13.14
N GLU A 65 -2.75 1.32 12.60
CA GLU A 65 -3.26 2.64 13.00
C GLU A 65 -2.34 3.82 12.66
N THR A 66 -1.19 3.61 12.03
CA THR A 66 -0.42 4.71 11.44
C THR A 66 -1.09 5.21 10.16
N THR A 67 -0.83 6.47 9.80
CA THR A 67 -1.32 7.03 8.53
C THR A 67 -0.86 6.21 7.31
N PRO A 68 0.42 5.80 7.18
CA PRO A 68 0.85 4.94 6.07
C PRO A 68 0.18 3.57 6.03
N TRP A 69 -0.12 2.98 7.20
CA TRP A 69 -0.86 1.72 7.27
C TRP A 69 -2.29 1.90 6.76
N GLU A 70 -3.02 2.91 7.25
CA GLU A 70 -4.41 3.17 6.83
C GLU A 70 -4.48 3.50 5.33
N MET A 71 -3.55 4.32 4.82
CA MET A 71 -3.41 4.57 3.37
C MET A 71 -3.18 3.29 2.57
N THR A 72 -2.37 2.38 3.10
CA THR A 72 -2.02 1.12 2.45
C THR A 72 -3.18 0.15 2.43
N VAL A 73 -3.79 -0.14 3.57
CA VAL A 73 -4.86 -1.14 3.66
C VAL A 73 -6.17 -0.63 3.06
N GLY A 74 -6.44 0.67 3.16
CA GLY A 74 -7.65 1.31 2.61
C GLY A 74 -7.65 1.48 1.09
N MET A 75 -6.51 1.28 0.41
CA MET A 75 -6.36 1.51 -1.05
C MET A 75 -7.31 0.64 -1.91
N SER A 76 -7.64 -0.56 -1.45
CA SER A 76 -8.55 -1.48 -2.14
C SER A 76 -9.96 -1.53 -1.54
N GLU A 77 -10.21 -0.77 -0.47
CA GLU A 77 -11.54 -0.66 0.10
C GLU A 77 -12.42 0.21 -0.81
N PRO A 78 -13.71 -0.13 -1.00
CA PRO A 78 -14.61 0.71 -1.75
C PRO A 78 -14.61 2.11 -1.15
N THR A 79 -14.38 3.12 -1.98
CA THR A 79 -14.44 4.51 -1.51
C THR A 79 -15.80 4.71 -0.85
N GLN A 80 -15.82 5.07 0.43
CA GLN A 80 -17.03 5.57 1.10
C GLN A 80 -17.37 6.98 0.60
N SER A 81 -17.29 7.19 -0.73
CA SER A 81 -17.65 8.45 -1.33
C SER A 81 -19.17 8.53 -1.25
N ILE A 82 -19.62 9.22 -0.21
CA ILE A 82 -21.01 9.63 0.00
C ILE A 82 -21.57 10.23 -1.30
N HIS A 83 -20.74 10.94 -2.05
CA HIS A 83 -21.07 11.53 -3.34
C HIS A 83 -21.30 10.50 -4.46
N LEU A 84 -20.49 9.45 -4.57
CA LEU A 84 -20.74 8.35 -5.53
C LEU A 84 -22.01 7.58 -5.17
N GLN A 85 -22.25 7.34 -3.88
CA GLN A 85 -23.47 6.69 -3.43
C GLN A 85 -24.73 7.54 -3.69
N SER A 86 -24.63 8.88 -3.60
CA SER A 86 -25.75 9.76 -3.94
C SER A 86 -26.06 9.74 -5.44
N VAL A 87 -25.03 9.84 -6.29
CA VAL A 87 -25.18 9.76 -7.76
C VAL A 87 -25.75 8.41 -8.20
N LEU A 88 -25.28 7.30 -7.63
CA LEU A 88 -25.81 5.96 -7.93
C LEU A 88 -27.28 5.78 -7.50
N LYS A 89 -27.73 6.48 -6.45
CA LYS A 89 -29.14 6.47 -6.02
C LYS A 89 -30.04 7.28 -6.95
N GLU A 90 -29.53 8.35 -7.55
CA GLU A 90 -30.28 9.15 -8.52
C GLU A 90 -30.48 8.37 -9.82
N LEU A 91 -29.43 7.74 -10.35
CA LEU A 91 -29.49 6.96 -11.59
C LEU A 91 -30.39 5.72 -11.53
N LYS A 92 -30.64 5.17 -10.34
CA LYS A 92 -31.53 3.99 -10.15
C LYS A 92 -33.02 4.35 -10.03
N LYS A 93 -33.38 5.63 -10.02
CA LYS A 93 -34.76 6.11 -9.92
C LYS A 93 -35.40 6.44 -11.28
N GLU A 94 -34.63 6.35 -12.37
CA GLU A 94 -35.11 6.38 -13.76
C GLU A 94 -35.34 4.96 -14.30
#